data_AF-A0A1V4RY12-F1
#
_entry.id   AF-A0A1V4RY12-F1
#
_cell.length_a   1.000
_cell.length_b   1.000
_cell.length_c   1.000
_cell.angle_alpha   90.00
_cell.angle_beta   90.00
_cell.angle_gamma   90.00
#
_symmetry.space_group_name_H-M   'P 1'
#
loop_
_entity.id
_entity.type
_entity.pdbx_description
1 polymer ?
#
loop_
_entity_poly.entity_id
_entity_poly.type
_entity_poly.pdbx_seq_one_letter_code
_entity_poly.pdbx_strand_id
1 'polypeptide(L)'
;MSITKVTLQSPIEEKIAWAEVFYRKFGENLLKDKTITLLLYKLKNAISVSHKEMKAIGITDICRECEQLDGGSCCGAGLENKYNGSLILINLLLNVKLPRKRYNPESCLFLGKTGCSLMSRHVICVNYVCKKITDRIDPRKIISLREKEGEELNTLFLLHERINSCQVKG
;
A
#
# COMPACT_ATOMS: atom_id res chain seq x y z
N MET A 1 -5.42 28.68 3.44
CA MET A 1 -6.26 27.45 3.48
C MET A 1 -5.56 26.41 4.34
N SER A 2 -6.12 26.15 5.52
CA SER A 2 -5.72 25.02 6.36
C SER A 2 -6.07 23.73 5.61
N ILE A 3 -5.12 22.81 5.47
CA ILE A 3 -5.43 21.49 4.91
C ILE A 3 -6.20 20.76 6.01
N THR A 4 -7.49 20.51 5.79
CA THR A 4 -8.33 19.75 6.72
C THR A 4 -7.66 18.43 7.06
N LYS A 5 -7.40 18.18 8.35
CA LYS A 5 -6.72 16.97 8.80
C LYS A 5 -7.64 15.77 8.61
N VAL A 6 -7.26 14.82 7.75
CA VAL A 6 -7.96 13.54 7.61
C VAL A 6 -7.55 12.59 8.75
N THR A 7 -8.49 11.76 9.20
CA THR A 7 -8.25 10.75 10.23
C THR A 7 -8.34 9.34 9.66
N LEU A 8 -8.11 8.32 10.48
CA LEU A 8 -8.33 6.93 10.09
C LEU A 8 -9.81 6.64 9.79
N GLN A 9 -10.74 7.36 10.42
CA GLN A 9 -12.18 7.19 10.26
C GLN A 9 -12.73 7.90 9.02
N SER A 10 -11.97 8.83 8.43
CA SER A 10 -12.38 9.47 7.17
C SER A 10 -12.59 8.43 6.06
N PRO A 11 -13.60 8.61 5.19
CA PRO A 11 -13.76 7.84 3.97
C PRO A 11 -12.50 7.86 3.11
N ILE A 12 -12.28 6.81 2.31
CA ILE A 12 -11.11 6.71 1.44
C ILE A 12 -11.03 7.88 0.45
N GLU A 13 -12.16 8.37 -0.04
CA GLU A 13 -12.23 9.47 -1.00
C GLU A 13 -11.68 10.77 -0.41
N GLU A 14 -11.98 11.06 0.86
CA GLU A 14 -11.43 12.21 1.58
C GLU A 14 -9.93 12.07 1.80
N LYS A 15 -9.46 10.87 2.14
CA LYS A 15 -8.02 10.60 2.31
C LYS A 15 -7.25 10.76 1.00
N ILE A 16 -7.84 10.33 -0.12
CA ILE A 16 -7.29 10.55 -1.46
C ILE A 16 -7.25 12.04 -1.79
N ALA A 17 -8.35 12.76 -1.61
CA ALA A 17 -8.43 14.19 -1.89
C ALA A 17 -7.39 14.97 -1.05
N TRP A 18 -7.27 14.64 0.23
CA TRP A 18 -6.26 15.20 1.12
C TRP A 18 -4.84 14.93 0.62
N ALA A 19 -4.52 13.68 0.29
CA ALA A 19 -3.20 13.29 -0.17
C ALA A 19 -2.81 14.01 -1.46
N GLU A 20 -3.76 14.19 -2.38
CA GLU A 20 -3.55 14.93 -3.63
C GLU A 20 -3.31 16.42 -3.40
N VAL A 21 -4.09 17.07 -2.52
CA VAL A 21 -3.86 18.47 -2.13
C VAL A 21 -2.50 18.63 -1.47
N PHE A 22 -2.17 17.74 -0.53
CA PHE A 22 -0.89 17.76 0.17
C PHE A 22 0.28 17.57 -0.79
N TYR A 23 0.19 16.57 -1.68
CA TYR A 23 1.21 16.28 -2.68
C TYR A 23 1.44 17.48 -3.62
N ARG A 24 0.38 18.14 -4.10
CA ARG A 24 0.52 19.34 -4.94
C ARG A 24 1.23 20.49 -4.22
N LYS A 25 1.00 20.65 -2.92
CA LYS A 25 1.56 21.77 -2.15
C LYS A 25 2.99 21.51 -1.66
N PHE A 26 3.28 20.26 -1.28
CA PHE A 26 4.50 19.93 -0.55
C PHE A 26 5.32 18.80 -1.18
N GLY A 27 4.81 18.10 -2.19
CA GLY A 27 5.45 16.93 -2.80
C GLY A 27 6.86 17.22 -3.30
N GLU A 28 7.07 18.32 -4.02
CA GLU A 28 8.40 18.72 -4.49
C GLU A 28 9.39 18.96 -3.35
N ASN A 29 8.94 19.58 -2.25
CA ASN A 29 9.78 19.84 -1.08
C ASN A 29 10.13 18.53 -0.36
N LEU A 30 9.18 17.60 -0.25
CA LEU A 30 9.45 16.26 0.28
C LEU A 30 10.46 15.50 -0.58
N LEU A 31 10.37 15.61 -1.91
CA LEU A 31 11.29 14.94 -2.83
C LEU A 31 12.70 15.57 -2.86
N LYS A 32 12.86 16.82 -2.42
CA LYS A 32 14.18 17.45 -2.20
C LYS A 32 14.87 16.96 -0.91
N ASP A 33 14.12 16.37 0.02
CA ASP A 33 14.69 15.77 1.23
C ASP A 33 15.43 14.47 0.88
N LYS A 34 16.76 14.47 1.07
CA LYS A 34 17.63 13.33 0.74
C LYS A 34 17.24 12.06 1.47
N THR A 35 16.77 12.15 2.71
CA THR A 35 16.38 11.00 3.52
C THR A 35 15.07 10.41 3.00
N ILE A 36 14.09 11.24 2.66
CA ILE A 36 12.82 10.79 2.04
C ILE A 36 13.10 10.10 0.71
N THR A 37 13.89 10.72 -0.17
CA THR A 37 14.19 10.14 -1.49
C THR A 37 14.96 8.83 -1.38
N LEU A 38 15.90 8.71 -0.44
CA LEU A 38 16.57 7.45 -0.14
C LEU A 38 15.60 6.38 0.37
N LEU A 39 14.68 6.72 1.28
CA LEU A 39 13.69 5.80 1.81
C LEU A 39 12.66 5.37 0.76
N LEU A 40 12.22 6.27 -0.12
CA LEU A 40 11.35 5.94 -1.27
C LEU A 40 12.04 4.93 -2.20
N TYR A 41 13.33 5.12 -2.49
CA TYR A 41 14.11 4.17 -3.27
C TYR A 41 14.22 2.80 -2.58
N LYS A 42 14.58 2.78 -1.30
CA LYS A 42 14.63 1.54 -0.49
C LYS A 42 13.28 0.83 -0.45
N LEU A 43 12.20 1.57 -0.24
CA LEU A 43 10.84 1.03 -0.18
C LEU A 43 10.46 0.38 -1.51
N LYS A 44 10.71 1.06 -2.63
CA LYS A 44 10.47 0.52 -3.98
C LYS A 44 11.23 -0.80 -4.21
N ASN A 45 12.48 -0.87 -3.75
CA ASN A 45 13.27 -2.09 -3.86
C ASN A 45 12.72 -3.21 -2.96
N ALA A 46 12.40 -2.91 -1.70
CA ALA A 46 11.83 -3.88 -0.75
C ALA A 46 10.50 -4.46 -1.27
N ILE A 47 9.60 -3.60 -1.77
CA ILE A 47 8.34 -4.01 -2.42
C ILE A 47 8.62 -4.91 -3.64
N SER A 48 9.62 -4.58 -4.46
CA SER A 48 9.96 -5.42 -5.61
C SER A 48 10.43 -6.80 -5.19
N VAL A 49 11.25 -6.89 -4.14
CA VAL A 49 11.76 -8.16 -3.60
C VAL A 49 10.65 -8.99 -2.98
N SER A 50 9.83 -8.41 -2.10
CA SER A 50 8.71 -9.11 -1.46
C SER A 50 7.70 -9.61 -2.50
N HIS A 51 7.34 -8.77 -3.49
CA HIS A 51 6.38 -9.14 -4.53
C HIS A 51 6.95 -10.22 -5.48
N LYS A 52 8.25 -10.16 -5.83
CA LYS A 52 8.88 -11.25 -6.59
C LYS A 52 8.78 -12.59 -5.84
N GLU A 53 8.99 -12.58 -4.53
CA GLU A 53 8.82 -13.77 -3.70
C GLU A 53 7.36 -14.25 -3.68
N MET A 54 6.40 -13.35 -3.44
CA MET A 54 4.96 -13.68 -3.48
C MET A 54 4.59 -14.37 -4.80
N LYS A 55 5.12 -13.88 -5.92
CA LYS A 55 4.90 -14.47 -7.24
C LYS A 55 5.57 -15.83 -7.36
N ALA A 56 6.84 -15.95 -6.95
CA ALA A 56 7.61 -17.18 -7.06
C ALA A 56 7.00 -18.34 -6.25
N ILE A 57 6.40 -18.05 -5.09
CA ILE A 57 5.77 -19.07 -4.24
C ILE A 57 4.30 -19.32 -4.59
N GLY A 58 3.71 -18.54 -5.52
CA GLY A 58 2.36 -18.76 -6.05
C GLY A 58 1.22 -17.99 -5.37
N ILE A 59 1.50 -17.11 -4.40
CA ILE A 59 0.46 -16.33 -3.72
C ILE A 59 -0.33 -15.46 -4.70
N THR A 60 0.36 -14.82 -5.65
CA THR A 60 -0.29 -13.90 -6.59
C THR A 60 -1.32 -14.57 -7.47
N ASP A 61 -1.13 -15.86 -7.78
CA ASP A 61 -2.08 -16.61 -8.61
C ASP A 61 -3.27 -17.09 -7.77
N ILE A 62 -3.05 -17.55 -6.54
CA ILE A 62 -4.12 -17.90 -5.59
C ILE A 62 -5.03 -16.68 -5.32
N CYS A 63 -4.44 -15.50 -5.09
CA CYS A 63 -5.21 -14.28 -4.87
C CYS A 63 -6.02 -13.87 -6.11
N ARG A 64 -5.45 -14.04 -7.31
CA ARG A 64 -6.14 -13.71 -8.57
C ARG A 64 -7.31 -14.67 -8.82
N GLU A 65 -7.10 -15.96 -8.62
CA GLU A 65 -8.15 -16.98 -8.69
C GLU A 65 -9.28 -16.66 -7.70
N CYS A 66 -8.95 -16.34 -6.45
CA CYS A 66 -9.93 -15.99 -5.42
C CYS A 66 -10.76 -14.75 -5.80
N GLU A 67 -10.14 -13.72 -6.38
CA GLU A 67 -10.86 -12.53 -6.84
C GLU A 67 -11.81 -12.86 -8.01
N GLN A 68 -11.35 -13.70 -8.94
CA GLN A 68 -12.11 -14.03 -10.15
C GLN A 68 -13.27 -15.01 -9.91
N LEU A 69 -13.05 -16.01 -9.05
CA LEU A 69 -14.01 -17.08 -8.82
C LEU A 69 -14.94 -16.81 -7.62
N ASP A 70 -14.42 -16.16 -6.58
CA ASP A 70 -15.12 -16.00 -5.30
C ASP A 70 -15.46 -14.54 -4.96
N GLY A 71 -15.13 -13.58 -5.85
CA GLY A 71 -15.32 -12.14 -5.61
C GLY A 71 -14.34 -11.54 -4.60
N GLY A 72 -13.28 -12.26 -4.26
CA GLY A 72 -12.29 -11.84 -3.27
C GLY A 72 -12.70 -12.17 -1.83
N SER A 73 -11.72 -12.41 -0.96
CA SER A 73 -11.96 -12.70 0.47
C SER A 73 -11.36 -11.63 1.37
N CYS A 74 -10.05 -11.44 1.29
CA CYS A 74 -9.33 -10.45 2.08
C CYS A 74 -9.24 -9.07 1.42
N CYS A 75 -9.64 -8.96 0.14
CA CYS A 75 -9.55 -7.75 -0.69
C CYS A 75 -10.91 -7.12 -1.05
N GLY A 76 -11.96 -7.42 -0.28
CA GLY A 76 -13.31 -6.89 -0.49
C GLY A 76 -13.46 -5.39 -0.21
N ALA A 77 -14.63 -4.86 -0.58
CA ALA A 77 -15.02 -3.47 -0.34
C ALA A 77 -14.94 -3.11 1.16
N GLY A 78 -14.52 -1.87 1.44
CA GLY A 78 -14.31 -1.36 2.79
C GLY A 78 -12.89 -1.58 3.32
N LEU A 79 -12.09 -2.49 2.74
CA LEU A 79 -10.68 -2.65 3.12
C LEU A 79 -9.88 -1.36 2.93
N GLU A 80 -10.15 -0.63 1.84
CA GLU A 80 -9.50 0.64 1.55
C GLU A 80 -9.67 1.67 2.67
N ASN A 81 -10.73 1.59 3.47
CA ASN A 81 -10.94 2.50 4.60
C ASN A 81 -9.93 2.30 5.73
N LYS A 82 -9.21 1.17 5.78
CA LYS A 82 -8.10 0.96 6.72
C LYS A 82 -6.84 1.77 6.35
N TYR A 83 -6.76 2.27 5.12
CA TYR A 83 -5.63 3.07 4.67
C TYR A 83 -5.69 4.44 5.33
N ASN A 84 -4.54 5.00 5.64
CA ASN A 84 -4.41 6.36 6.18
C ASN A 84 -3.98 7.33 5.07
N GLY A 85 -4.21 8.64 5.28
CA GLY A 85 -3.85 9.66 4.29
C GLY A 85 -2.37 9.65 3.93
N SER A 86 -1.49 9.46 4.91
CA SER A 86 -0.03 9.42 4.69
C SER A 86 0.40 8.26 3.76
N LEU A 87 -0.26 7.11 3.83
CA LEU A 87 0.04 5.95 2.97
C LEU A 87 -0.38 6.22 1.52
N ILE A 88 -1.51 6.91 1.34
CA ILE A 88 -1.94 7.38 0.02
C ILE A 88 -0.96 8.41 -0.54
N LEU A 89 -0.50 9.36 0.29
CA LEU A 89 0.53 10.33 -0.08
C LEU A 89 1.84 9.66 -0.51
N ILE A 90 2.29 8.62 0.22
CA ILE A 90 3.48 7.84 -0.14
C ILE A 90 3.32 7.20 -1.53
N ASN A 91 2.15 6.66 -1.86
CA ASN A 91 1.92 6.14 -3.20
C ASN A 91 2.00 7.23 -4.28
N LEU A 92 1.50 8.44 -4.02
CA LEU A 92 1.68 9.58 -4.94
C LEU A 92 3.17 9.96 -5.11
N LEU A 93 3.95 9.97 -4.01
CA LEU A 93 5.41 10.20 -4.04
C LEU A 93 6.15 9.10 -4.82
N LEU A 94 5.61 7.89 -4.85
CA LEU A 94 6.10 6.78 -5.68
C LEU A 94 5.56 6.81 -7.12
N ASN A 95 4.92 7.93 -7.51
CA ASN A 95 4.36 8.18 -8.84
C ASN A 95 3.22 7.21 -9.23
N VAL A 96 2.47 6.71 -8.25
CA VAL A 96 1.29 5.87 -8.48
C VAL A 96 0.10 6.74 -8.88
N LYS A 97 -0.61 6.33 -9.94
CA LYS A 97 -1.90 6.93 -10.32
C LYS A 97 -3.01 6.26 -9.50
N LEU A 98 -3.72 7.05 -8.69
CA LEU A 98 -4.80 6.55 -7.86
C LEU A 98 -6.08 6.32 -8.70
N PRO A 99 -6.78 5.19 -8.53
CA PRO A 99 -8.07 4.97 -9.19
C PRO A 99 -9.14 5.91 -8.62
N ARG A 100 -10.09 6.31 -9.47
CA ARG A 100 -11.26 7.13 -9.08
C ARG A 100 -12.54 6.31 -8.89
N LYS A 101 -12.56 5.09 -9.42
CA LYS A 101 -13.71 4.19 -9.40
C LYS A 101 -13.21 2.76 -9.19
N ARG A 102 -14.04 1.95 -8.53
CA ARG A 102 -13.79 0.51 -8.37
C ARG A 102 -13.84 -0.18 -9.74
N TYR A 103 -13.00 -1.19 -9.91
CA TYR A 103 -13.12 -2.10 -11.05
C TYR A 103 -14.32 -3.06 -10.84
N ASN A 104 -14.51 -3.55 -9.62
CA ASN A 104 -15.64 -4.34 -9.18
C ASN A 104 -16.27 -3.66 -7.93
N PRO A 105 -17.59 -3.39 -7.90
CA PRO A 105 -18.26 -2.77 -6.75
C PRO A 105 -18.02 -3.48 -5.40
N GLU A 106 -17.88 -4.81 -5.43
CA GLU A 106 -17.71 -5.64 -4.21
C GLU A 106 -16.26 -5.69 -3.72
N SER A 107 -15.31 -5.18 -4.50
CA SER A 107 -13.88 -5.28 -4.23
C SER A 107 -13.29 -3.97 -3.74
N CYS A 108 -12.12 -4.02 -3.10
CA CYS A 108 -11.37 -2.85 -2.64
C CYS A 108 -11.15 -1.85 -3.79
N LEU A 109 -11.23 -0.54 -3.48
CA LEU A 109 -11.07 0.53 -4.48
C LEU A 109 -9.78 0.42 -5.30
N PHE A 110 -8.72 -0.08 -4.66
CA PHE A 110 -7.41 -0.19 -5.28
C PHE A 110 -7.21 -1.50 -6.05
N LEU A 111 -8.14 -2.45 -5.99
CA LEU A 111 -8.03 -3.72 -6.69
C LEU A 111 -8.52 -3.59 -8.14
N GLY A 112 -7.62 -3.84 -9.09
CA GLY A 112 -7.92 -3.87 -10.51
C GLY A 112 -7.77 -5.27 -11.11
N LYS A 113 -8.03 -5.38 -12.42
CA LYS A 113 -7.98 -6.64 -13.18
C LYS A 113 -6.66 -7.42 -13.03
N THR A 114 -5.54 -6.71 -12.84
CA THR A 114 -4.19 -7.30 -12.73
C THR A 114 -3.64 -7.30 -11.30
N GLY A 115 -4.46 -6.98 -10.30
CA GLY A 115 -4.07 -6.89 -8.89
C GLY A 115 -4.17 -5.47 -8.33
N CYS A 116 -3.57 -5.26 -7.15
CA CYS A 116 -3.62 -3.96 -6.47
C CYS A 116 -2.87 -2.88 -7.29
N SER A 117 -3.50 -1.73 -7.46
CA SER A 117 -2.95 -0.55 -8.14
C SER A 117 -1.95 0.24 -7.29
N LEU A 118 -1.94 0.02 -5.98
CA LEU A 118 -0.97 0.65 -5.08
C LEU A 118 0.36 -0.11 -5.08
N MET A 119 1.45 0.64 -4.99
CA MET A 119 2.77 0.06 -4.81
C MET A 119 3.03 -0.20 -3.32
N SER A 120 2.83 0.81 -2.47
CA SER A 120 2.91 0.66 -1.01
C SER A 120 1.54 0.32 -0.44
N ARG A 121 1.42 -0.83 0.21
CA ARG A 121 0.13 -1.35 0.69
C ARG A 121 0.00 -1.23 2.19
N HIS A 122 -1.23 -1.29 2.70
CA HIS A 122 -1.48 -1.34 4.14
C HIS A 122 -0.89 -2.64 4.73
N VAL A 123 -0.44 -2.63 5.99
CA VAL A 123 0.22 -3.79 6.63
C VAL A 123 -0.57 -5.09 6.48
N ILE A 124 -1.89 -5.04 6.65
CA ILE A 124 -2.77 -6.21 6.44
C ILE A 124 -2.66 -6.75 5.01
N CYS A 125 -2.51 -5.91 4.00
CA CYS A 125 -2.36 -6.35 2.60
C CYS A 125 -0.96 -6.89 2.29
N VAL A 126 0.01 -6.67 3.18
CA VAL A 126 1.39 -7.15 3.05
C VAL A 126 1.55 -8.47 3.79
N ASN A 127 1.25 -8.51 5.09
CA ASN A 127 1.63 -9.65 5.94
C ASN A 127 0.47 -10.62 6.26
N TYR A 128 -0.78 -10.31 5.93
CA TYR A 128 -1.88 -11.25 6.13
C TYR A 128 -1.84 -12.36 5.08
N VAL A 129 -1.85 -13.60 5.55
CA VAL A 129 -1.96 -14.79 4.69
C VAL A 129 -3.24 -15.51 5.07
N CYS A 130 -4.17 -15.58 4.12
CA CYS A 130 -5.47 -16.19 4.34
C CYS A 130 -5.39 -17.72 4.28
N LYS A 131 -6.44 -18.39 4.75
CA LYS A 131 -6.53 -19.85 4.77
C LYS A 131 -6.31 -20.49 3.39
N LYS A 132 -6.85 -19.88 2.32
CA LYS A 132 -6.67 -20.35 0.93
C LYS A 132 -5.20 -20.43 0.52
N ILE A 133 -4.35 -19.57 1.09
CA ILE A 133 -2.92 -19.58 0.86
C ILE A 133 -2.24 -20.61 1.77
N THR A 134 -2.52 -20.59 3.08
CA THR A 134 -1.86 -21.51 4.03
C THR A 134 -2.18 -22.98 3.75
N ASP A 135 -3.34 -23.28 3.18
CA ASP A 135 -3.73 -24.65 2.80
C ASP A 135 -2.99 -25.15 1.54
N ARG A 136 -2.38 -24.24 0.75
CA ARG A 136 -1.77 -24.56 -0.56
C ARG A 136 -0.26 -24.31 -0.62
N ILE A 137 0.31 -23.51 0.29
CA ILE A 137 1.73 -23.13 0.27
C ILE A 137 2.46 -23.69 1.49
N ASP A 138 3.62 -24.32 1.25
CA ASP A 138 4.52 -24.79 2.30
C ASP A 138 4.87 -23.64 3.28
N PRO A 139 4.60 -23.79 4.59
CA PRO A 139 4.90 -22.78 5.59
C PRO A 139 6.35 -22.27 5.55
N ARG A 140 7.32 -23.10 5.17
CA ARG A 140 8.73 -22.70 5.06
C ARG A 140 8.96 -21.63 3.99
N LYS A 141 8.20 -21.68 2.89
CA LYS A 141 8.24 -20.64 1.84
C LYS A 141 7.64 -19.32 2.35
N ILE A 142 6.63 -19.41 3.21
CA ILE A 142 6.00 -18.23 3.82
C ILE A 142 6.99 -17.53 4.78
N ILE A 143 7.81 -18.29 5.52
CA ILE A 143 8.82 -17.70 6.42
C ILE A 143 9.79 -16.79 5.65
N SER A 144 10.35 -17.24 4.52
CA SER A 144 11.25 -16.40 3.72
C SER A 144 10.56 -15.15 3.15
N LEU A 145 9.27 -15.27 2.80
CA LEU A 145 8.47 -14.11 2.40
C LEU A 145 8.31 -13.10 3.54
N ARG A 146 8.07 -13.56 4.77
CA ARG A 146 7.89 -12.70 5.95
C ARG A 146 9.10 -11.81 6.21
N GLU A 147 10.32 -12.34 6.04
CA GLU A 147 11.55 -11.55 6.21
C GLU A 147 11.61 -10.38 5.21
N LYS A 148 11.28 -10.65 3.94
CA LYS A 148 11.27 -9.65 2.86
C LYS A 148 10.17 -8.60 3.06
N GLU A 149 9.00 -9.02 3.52
CA GLU A 149 7.91 -8.12 3.90
C GLU A 149 8.25 -7.29 5.13
N GLY A 150 9.03 -7.82 6.07
CA GLY A 150 9.54 -7.08 7.23
C GLY A 150 10.35 -5.86 6.81
N GLU A 151 11.23 -6.00 5.82
CA GLU A 151 11.99 -4.88 5.24
C GLU A 151 11.11 -3.84 4.56
N GLU A 152 10.07 -4.28 3.83
CA GLU A 152 9.06 -3.39 3.23
C GLU A 152 8.35 -2.56 4.31
N LEU A 153 7.84 -3.22 5.35
CA LEU A 153 7.09 -2.59 6.43
C LEU A 153 7.96 -1.66 7.28
N ASN A 154 9.19 -2.07 7.60
CA ASN A 154 10.14 -1.25 8.35
C ASN A 154 10.51 0.00 7.56
N THR A 155 10.80 -0.14 6.27
CA THR A 155 11.13 1.01 5.42
C THR A 155 9.94 1.97 5.29
N LEU A 156 8.72 1.43 5.15
CA LEU A 156 7.49 2.21 5.11
C LEU A 156 7.29 2.99 6.42
N PHE A 157 7.51 2.34 7.57
CA PHE A 157 7.43 2.99 8.89
C PHE A 157 8.41 4.16 9.01
N LEU A 158 9.69 3.95 8.67
CA LEU A 158 10.71 5.01 8.71
C LEU A 158 10.37 6.18 7.77
N LEU A 159 9.81 5.90 6.60
CA LEU A 159 9.36 6.92 5.66
C LEU A 159 8.19 7.73 6.23
N HIS A 160 7.21 7.08 6.86
CA HIS A 160 6.13 7.75 7.55
C HIS A 160 6.64 8.71 8.63
N GLU A 161 7.54 8.23 9.49
CA GLU A 161 8.12 9.05 10.56
C GLU A 161 8.87 10.25 10.01
N ARG A 162 9.64 10.07 8.93
CA ARG A 162 10.36 11.17 8.29
C ARG A 162 9.39 12.22 7.74
N ILE A 163 8.36 11.80 6.99
CA ILE A 163 7.35 12.73 6.44
C ILE A 163 6.64 13.49 7.56
N ASN A 164 6.23 12.80 8.63
CA ASN A 164 5.59 13.42 9.79
C ASN A 164 6.51 14.46 10.45
N SER A 165 7.81 14.18 10.59
CA SER A 165 8.77 15.12 11.17
C SER A 165 8.95 16.40 10.34
N CYS A 166 8.72 16.33 9.02
CA CYS A 166 8.74 17.49 8.12
C CYS A 166 7.44 18.32 8.22
N GLN A 167 6.30 17.67 8.48
CA GLN A 167 5.01 18.33 8.64
C GLN A 167 4.91 19.19 9.91
N VAL A 168 5.69 18.87 10.96
CA VAL A 168 5.71 19.64 12.22
C VAL A 168 6.51 20.95 12.11
N LYS A 169 7.30 21.13 11.04
CA LYS A 169 8.22 22.26 10.88
C LYS A 169 7.76 23.33 9.87
N GLY A 170 6.61 23.16 9.22
CA GLY A 170 6.07 24.08 8.22
C GLY A 170 4.64 24.50 8.55
#